data_AF-A0A964GP40-F1
#
_entry.id   AF-A0A964GP40-F1
#
_cell.length_a   1.000
_cell.length_b   1.000
_cell.length_c   1.000
_cell.angle_alpha   90.00
_cell.angle_beta   90.00
_cell.angle_gamma   90.00
#
_symmetry.space_group_name_H-M   'P 1'
#
loop_
_entity.id
_entity.type
_entity.pdbx_description
1 polymer ?
#
loop_
_entity_poly.entity_id
_entity_poly.type
_entity_poly.pdbx_seq_one_letter_code
_entity_poly.pdbx_strand_id
1 'polypeptide(L)'
;MRTHELSRALQILSKILKSGPDMDLEDWSYTTKKKDFSSEDISIKDADIPAALYTLVKLNDVSKSQWIALMKEYNIDIEIRPRDANRDIVGKILSYLASNPNARESLISNNSKKSVSVSSELANALNLLLK
;
A
#
# COMPACT_ATOMS: atom_id res chain seq x y z
N MET A 1 8.72 -21.43 -32.82
CA MET A 1 9.54 -20.25 -33.11
C MET A 1 10.45 -20.57 -34.27
N ARG A 2 10.48 -19.71 -35.29
CA ARG A 2 11.36 -19.92 -36.45
C ARG A 2 12.74 -19.32 -36.14
N THR A 3 13.80 -19.87 -36.73
CA THR A 3 15.20 -19.46 -36.47
C THR A 3 15.46 -17.96 -36.71
N HIS A 4 14.69 -17.33 -37.59
CA HIS A 4 14.76 -15.89 -37.85
C HIS A 4 14.14 -15.02 -36.74
N GLU A 5 13.19 -15.55 -35.97
CA GLU A 5 12.61 -14.83 -34.83
C GLU A 5 13.59 -14.84 -33.66
N LEU A 6 14.25 -15.99 -33.45
CA LEU A 6 15.31 -16.12 -32.44
C LEU A 6 16.48 -15.19 -32.75
N SER A 7 16.91 -15.09 -34.02
CA SER A 7 17.99 -14.18 -34.40
C SER A 7 17.62 -12.71 -34.18
N ARG A 8 16.36 -12.32 -34.45
CA ARG A 8 15.88 -10.96 -34.15
C ARG A 8 15.85 -10.67 -32.64
N ALA A 9 15.39 -11.63 -31.82
CA ALA A 9 15.37 -11.47 -30.37
C ALA A 9 16.79 -11.29 -29.79
N LEU A 10 17.76 -12.07 -30.27
CA LEU A 10 19.17 -11.95 -29.87
C LEU A 10 19.76 -10.59 -30.30
N GLN A 11 19.40 -10.08 -31.48
CA GLN A 11 19.83 -8.76 -31.92
C GLN A 11 19.28 -7.64 -31.02
N ILE A 12 18.01 -7.72 -30.61
CA ILE A 12 17.40 -6.74 -29.69
C ILE A 12 18.10 -6.80 -28.33
N LEU A 13 18.31 -8.00 -27.78
CA LEU A 13 19.05 -8.18 -26.54
C LEU A 13 20.46 -7.57 -26.62
N SER A 14 21.17 -7.80 -27.72
CA SER A 14 22.51 -7.23 -27.93
C SER A 14 22.52 -5.70 -27.96
N LYS A 15 21.46 -5.06 -28.50
CA LYS A 15 21.33 -3.60 -28.49
C LYS A 15 21.11 -3.09 -27.07
N ILE A 16 20.26 -3.76 -26.29
CA ILE A 16 19.97 -3.41 -24.90
C ILE A 16 21.24 -3.49 -24.05
N LEU A 17 22.00 -4.59 -24.18
CA LEU A 17 23.26 -4.77 -23.45
C LEU A 17 24.30 -3.70 -23.83
N LYS A 18 24.38 -3.32 -25.11
CA LYS A 18 25.28 -2.24 -25.56
C LYS A 18 24.87 -0.85 -25.09
N SER A 19 23.58 -0.61 -24.92
CA SER A 19 23.06 0.66 -24.38
C SER A 19 23.04 0.71 -22.86
N GLY A 20 23.32 -0.41 -22.20
CA GLY A 20 23.36 -0.51 -20.75
C GLY A 20 24.63 0.12 -20.16
N PRO A 21 24.64 0.40 -18.85
CA PRO A 21 25.85 0.74 -18.13
C PRO A 21 26.88 -0.39 -18.25
N ASP A 22 28.17 -0.02 -18.35
CA ASP A 22 29.27 -0.98 -18.33
C ASP A 22 29.37 -1.57 -16.92
N MET A 23 28.92 -2.82 -16.77
CA MET A 23 28.81 -3.53 -15.50
C MET A 23 29.40 -4.92 -15.65
N ASP A 24 30.12 -5.37 -14.63
CA ASP A 24 30.69 -6.71 -14.61
C ASP A 24 29.58 -7.77 -14.51
N LEU A 25 29.79 -8.95 -15.12
CA LEU A 25 28.79 -10.02 -15.13
C LEU A 25 28.49 -10.54 -13.71
N GLU A 26 29.44 -10.40 -12.80
CA GLU A 26 29.30 -10.73 -11.39
C GLU A 26 28.30 -9.79 -10.68
N ASP A 27 28.31 -8.50 -11.06
CA ASP A 27 27.40 -7.46 -10.55
C ASP A 27 25.97 -7.61 -11.09
N TRP A 28 25.82 -8.18 -12.30
CA TRP A 28 24.50 -8.49 -12.87
C TRP A 28 23.70 -9.44 -11.97
N SER A 29 24.38 -10.39 -11.31
CA SER A 29 23.73 -11.33 -10.40
C SER A 29 23.06 -10.65 -9.21
N TYR A 30 23.57 -9.49 -8.76
CA TYR A 30 23.02 -8.73 -7.65
C TYR A 30 21.73 -7.98 -8.00
N THR A 31 21.45 -7.76 -9.29
CA THR A 31 20.16 -7.22 -9.75
C THR A 31 19.09 -8.31 -9.89
N THR A 32 19.51 -9.58 -10.09
CA THR A 32 18.61 -10.74 -10.19
C THR A 32 18.48 -11.53 -8.89
N LYS A 33 19.33 -11.28 -7.89
CA LYS A 33 19.05 -11.66 -6.51
C LYS A 33 17.80 -10.90 -6.12
N LYS A 34 16.69 -11.65 -6.04
CA LYS A 34 15.48 -11.27 -5.30
C LYS A 34 15.89 -10.38 -4.15
N LYS A 35 15.71 -9.07 -4.32
CA LYS A 35 15.58 -8.18 -3.20
C LYS A 35 14.33 -8.68 -2.50
N ASP A 36 14.51 -9.50 -1.48
CA ASP A 36 13.61 -9.61 -0.35
C ASP A 36 13.63 -8.26 0.40
N PHE A 37 13.35 -7.18 -0.34
CA PHE A 37 12.84 -5.96 0.25
C PHE A 37 11.34 -6.21 0.31
N SER A 38 10.87 -6.34 1.53
CA SER A 38 9.53 -6.09 2.01
C SER A 38 9.05 -4.69 1.59
N SER A 39 8.94 -4.49 0.29
CA SER A 39 8.05 -3.56 -0.37
C SER A 39 7.18 -4.49 -1.19
N GLU A 40 6.09 -4.95 -0.58
CA GLU A 40 4.90 -5.30 -1.35
C GLU A 40 4.70 -4.11 -2.28
N ASP A 41 5.12 -4.26 -3.53
CA ASP A 41 4.60 -3.43 -4.60
C ASP A 41 3.09 -3.64 -4.49
N ILE A 42 2.44 -2.67 -3.86
CA ILE A 42 0.99 -2.50 -3.90
C ILE A 42 0.73 -2.21 -5.39
N SER A 43 0.76 -3.26 -6.20
CA SER A 43 0.23 -3.25 -7.54
C SER A 43 -1.26 -3.20 -7.34
N ILE A 44 -1.75 -1.99 -7.01
CA ILE A 44 -3.15 -1.65 -7.11
C ILE A 44 -3.46 -1.97 -8.56
N LYS A 45 -4.17 -3.08 -8.80
CA LYS A 45 -4.67 -3.36 -10.14
C LYS A 45 -5.51 -2.14 -10.50
N ASP A 46 -5.37 -1.58 -11.69
CA ASP A 46 -6.09 -0.34 -12.07
C ASP A 46 -7.62 -0.44 -11.83
N ALA A 47 -8.16 -1.66 -11.78
CA ALA A 47 -9.54 -1.97 -11.42
C ALA A 47 -9.93 -1.64 -9.96
N ASP A 48 -8.97 -1.60 -9.03
CA ASP A 48 -9.20 -1.37 -7.60
C ASP A 48 -9.11 0.12 -7.24
N ILE A 49 -8.54 0.96 -8.12
CA ILE A 49 -8.39 2.41 -7.91
C ILE A 49 -9.76 3.11 -7.70
N PRO A 50 -10.80 2.87 -8.53
CA PRO A 50 -12.10 3.52 -8.34
C PRO A 50 -12.79 3.09 -7.04
N ALA A 51 -12.62 1.83 -6.63
CA ALA A 51 -13.18 1.30 -5.39
C ALA A 51 -12.48 1.89 -4.16
N ALA A 52 -11.14 2.01 -4.22
CA ALA A 52 -10.35 2.67 -3.20
C ALA A 52 -10.72 4.16 -3.07
N LEU A 53 -10.82 4.88 -4.18
CA LEU A 53 -11.24 6.29 -4.18
C LEU A 53 -12.64 6.49 -3.60
N TYR A 54 -13.60 5.63 -3.99
CA TYR A 54 -14.95 5.66 -3.44
C TYR A 54 -14.99 5.41 -1.93
N THR A 55 -14.17 4.47 -1.45
CA THR A 55 -14.03 4.17 -0.03
C THR A 55 -13.42 5.35 0.73
N LEU A 56 -12.43 6.03 0.14
CA LEU A 56 -11.81 7.21 0.72
C LEU A 56 -12.77 8.39 0.84
N VAL A 57 -13.65 8.58 -0.16
CA VAL A 57 -14.72 9.60 -0.12
C VAL A 57 -15.70 9.29 1.01
N LYS A 58 -16.14 8.03 1.15
CA LYS A 58 -17.01 7.62 2.26
C LYS A 58 -16.38 7.82 3.64
N LEU A 59 -15.07 7.62 3.76
CA LEU A 59 -14.36 7.86 5.03
C LEU A 59 -14.34 9.35 5.44
N ASN A 60 -14.55 10.27 4.50
CA ASN A 60 -14.66 11.70 4.83
C ASN A 60 -15.99 12.05 5.50
N ASP A 61 -17.05 11.26 5.25
CA ASP A 61 -18.37 11.44 5.88
C ASP A 61 -18.41 10.92 7.32
N VAL A 62 -17.41 10.12 7.73
CA VAL A 62 -17.27 9.59 9.08
C VAL A 62 -17.02 10.72 10.07
N SER A 63 -17.79 10.72 11.16
CA SER A 63 -17.72 11.75 12.19
C SER A 63 -16.40 11.70 12.97
N LYS A 64 -15.93 12.86 13.42
CA LYS A 64 -14.73 13.00 14.27
C LYS A 64 -14.78 12.12 15.52
N SER A 65 -15.95 11.92 16.12
CA SER A 65 -16.12 11.06 17.31
C SER A 65 -15.84 9.59 17.01
N GLN A 66 -16.23 9.10 15.83
CA GLN A 66 -15.94 7.73 15.38
C GLN A 66 -14.43 7.52 15.16
N TRP A 67 -13.74 8.52 14.59
CA TRP A 67 -12.29 8.49 14.47
C TRP A 67 -11.59 8.45 15.82
N ILE A 68 -12.04 9.25 16.78
CA ILE A 68 -11.50 9.24 18.15
C ILE A 68 -11.74 7.88 18.84
N ALA A 69 -12.92 7.28 18.65
CA ALA A 69 -13.21 5.95 19.18
C ALA A 69 -12.26 4.90 18.59
N LEU A 70 -12.02 4.94 17.28
CA LEU A 70 -11.10 4.02 16.61
C LEU A 70 -9.65 4.22 17.08
N MET A 71 -9.18 5.46 17.20
CA MET A 71 -7.83 5.71 17.68
C MET A 71 -7.61 5.16 19.09
N LYS A 72 -8.60 5.30 19.98
CA LYS A 72 -8.55 4.71 21.32
C LYS A 72 -8.55 3.18 21.28
N GLU A 73 -9.35 2.58 20.40
CA GLU A 73 -9.46 1.12 20.30
C GLU A 73 -8.18 0.46 19.77
N TYR A 74 -7.53 1.09 18.80
CA TYR A 74 -6.32 0.57 18.15
C TYR A 74 -5.04 1.20 18.69
N ASN A 75 -5.13 1.99 19.76
CA ASN A 75 -4.02 2.69 20.39
C ASN A 75 -3.15 3.49 19.38
N ILE A 76 -3.83 4.25 18.51
CA ILE A 76 -3.22 5.10 17.51
C ILE A 76 -2.85 6.44 18.16
N ASP A 77 -1.55 6.73 18.25
CA ASP A 77 -1.04 7.95 18.87
C ASP A 77 -0.91 9.08 17.84
N ILE A 78 -2.03 9.78 17.60
CA ILE A 78 -2.10 10.93 16.70
C ILE A 78 -2.76 12.10 17.40
N GLU A 79 -2.12 13.27 17.34
CA GLU A 79 -2.72 14.50 17.82
C GLU A 79 -3.76 15.05 16.83
N ILE A 80 -5.03 15.03 17.24
CA ILE A 80 -6.13 15.70 16.54
C ILE A 80 -6.40 17.04 17.19
N ARG A 81 -6.28 18.12 16.40
CA ARG A 81 -6.64 19.47 16.84
C ARG A 81 -8.15 19.66 16.75
N PRO A 82 -8.75 20.52 17.60
CA PRO A 82 -10.19 20.81 17.54
C PRO A 82 -10.65 21.32 16.16
N ARG A 83 -9.78 22.08 15.48
CA ARG A 83 -10.02 22.69 14.16
C ARG A 83 -9.74 21.76 12.97
N ASP A 84 -9.23 20.55 13.17
CA ASP A 84 -8.96 19.63 12.07
C ASP A 84 -10.28 19.17 11.44
N ALA A 85 -10.36 19.31 10.12
CA ALA A 85 -11.44 18.77 9.31
C ALA A 85 -11.33 17.25 9.17
N ASN A 86 -12.42 16.56 8.82
CA ASN A 86 -12.43 15.10 8.65
C ASN A 86 -11.35 14.61 7.68
N ARG A 87 -11.19 15.28 6.53
CA ARG A 87 -10.13 14.99 5.55
C ARG A 87 -8.73 15.01 6.17
N ASP A 88 -8.45 15.98 7.05
CA ASP A 88 -7.13 16.12 7.67
C ASP A 88 -6.90 15.01 8.69
N ILE A 89 -7.95 14.59 9.41
CA ILE A 89 -7.93 13.45 10.32
C ILE A 89 -7.64 12.15 9.55
N VAL A 90 -8.36 11.92 8.44
CA VAL A 90 -8.14 10.77 7.55
C VAL A 90 -6.70 10.74 7.04
N GLY A 91 -6.20 11.89 6.57
CA GLY A 91 -4.82 12.02 6.10
C GLY A 91 -3.78 11.68 7.16
N LYS A 92 -3.95 12.17 8.39
CA LYS A 92 -3.07 11.85 9.52
C LYS A 92 -3.09 10.36 9.86
N ILE A 93 -4.26 9.74 9.87
CA ILE A 93 -4.41 8.31 10.17
C ILE A 93 -3.76 7.45 9.09
N LEU A 94 -4.03 7.74 7.81
CA LEU A 94 -3.39 7.02 6.72
C LEU A 94 -1.87 7.20 6.73
N SER A 95 -1.38 8.40 7.01
CA SER A 95 0.06 8.67 7.15
C SER A 95 0.70 7.91 8.31
N TYR A 96 0.01 7.83 9.46
CA TYR A 96 0.45 7.03 10.59
C TYR A 96 0.50 5.54 10.26
N LEU A 97 -0.52 5.00 9.59
CA LEU A 97 -0.58 3.60 9.19
C LEU A 97 0.45 3.23 8.13
N ALA A 98 0.77 4.15 7.23
CA ALA A 98 1.86 3.99 6.27
C ALA A 98 3.24 3.97 6.96
N SER A 99 3.40 4.74 8.04
CA SER A 99 4.66 4.85 8.77
C SER A 99 4.86 3.74 9.82
N ASN A 100 3.77 3.07 10.25
CA ASN A 100 3.77 2.08 11.31
C ASN A 100 3.16 0.74 10.84
N PRO A 101 3.96 -0.18 10.27
CA PRO A 101 3.46 -1.47 9.79
C PRO A 101 2.85 -2.33 10.90
N ASN A 102 3.36 -2.23 12.14
CA ASN A 102 2.81 -2.95 13.30
C ASN A 102 1.36 -2.52 13.63
N ALA A 103 1.04 -1.23 13.43
CA ALA A 103 -0.31 -0.72 13.65
C ALA A 103 -1.27 -1.20 12.54
N ARG A 104 -0.76 -1.33 11.31
CA ARG A 104 -1.49 -1.92 10.17
C ARG A 104 -1.81 -3.39 10.42
N GLU A 105 -0.84 -4.18 10.88
CA GLU A 105 -1.08 -5.58 11.24
C GLU A 105 -2.05 -5.74 12.42
N SER A 106 -1.98 -4.83 13.40
CA SER A 106 -2.93 -4.79 14.52
C SER A 106 -4.35 -4.48 14.08
N LEU A 107 -4.53 -3.63 13.06
CA LEU A 107 -5.83 -3.40 12.43
C LEU A 107 -6.36 -4.65 11.74
N ILE A 108 -5.52 -5.34 10.97
CA ILE A 108 -5.92 -6.54 10.21
C ILE A 108 -6.28 -7.70 11.17
N SER A 109 -5.45 -7.93 12.18
CA SER A 109 -5.58 -9.06 13.11
C SER A 109 -6.70 -8.91 14.15
N ASN A 110 -7.00 -7.69 14.59
CA ASN A 110 -8.07 -7.45 15.55
C ASN A 110 -9.46 -7.40 14.89
N ASN A 111 -9.52 -7.02 13.61
CA ASN A 111 -10.77 -6.99 12.84
C ASN A 111 -11.34 -8.41 12.61
N SER A 112 -10.50 -9.46 12.57
CA SER A 112 -10.99 -10.85 12.50
C SER A 112 -11.55 -11.39 13.84
N LYS A 113 -11.35 -10.69 14.96
CA LYS A 113 -11.64 -11.21 16.31
C LYS A 113 -12.71 -10.44 17.09
N LYS A 114 -13.10 -9.23 16.69
CA LYS A 114 -14.01 -8.38 17.48
C LYS A 114 -15.34 -8.05 16.80
N SER A 115 -16.39 -8.14 17.61
CA SER A 115 -17.80 -7.98 17.27
C SER A 115 -18.18 -6.59 16.77
N VAL A 116 -19.07 -6.56 15.77
CA VAL A 116 -20.10 -5.56 15.42
C VAL A 116 -20.01 -4.25 16.20
N SER A 117 -19.07 -3.40 15.83
CA SER A 117 -18.98 -2.02 16.30
C SER A 117 -18.76 -1.10 15.11
N VAL A 118 -19.19 0.15 15.22
CA VAL A 118 -19.01 1.16 14.15
C VAL A 118 -17.53 1.33 13.79
N SER A 119 -16.62 1.06 14.73
CA SER A 119 -15.18 1.01 14.49
C SER A 119 -14.73 -0.20 13.66
N SER A 120 -15.45 -1.33 13.68
CA SER A 120 -15.15 -2.49 12.82
C SER A 120 -15.44 -2.23 11.34
N GLU A 121 -16.50 -1.48 11.01
CA GLU A 121 -16.82 -1.12 9.62
C GLU A 121 -15.77 -0.13 9.08
N LEU A 122 -15.38 0.82 9.90
CA LEU A 122 -14.30 1.77 9.60
C LEU A 122 -12.95 1.05 9.44
N ALA A 123 -12.64 0.10 10.34
CA ALA A 123 -11.43 -0.72 10.23
C ALA A 123 -11.43 -1.61 8.98
N ASN A 124 -12.59 -2.15 8.57
CA ASN A 124 -12.75 -2.86 7.31
C ASN A 124 -12.49 -1.97 6.10
N ALA A 125 -13.03 -0.75 6.09
CA ALA A 125 -12.79 0.22 5.03
C ALA A 125 -11.30 0.63 4.94
N LEU A 126 -10.63 0.82 6.07
CA LEU A 126 -9.19 1.07 6.11
C LEU A 126 -8.38 -0.12 5.62
N ASN A 127 -8.76 -1.35 5.98
CA ASN A 127 -8.09 -2.56 5.52
C ASN A 127 -8.22 -2.71 3.99
N LEU A 128 -9.39 -2.40 3.43
CA LEU A 128 -9.59 -2.43 1.98
C LEU A 128 -8.70 -1.42 1.23
N LEU A 129 -8.37 -0.29 1.85
CA LEU A 129 -7.47 0.72 1.28
C LEU A 129 -5.99 0.38 1.39
N LEU A 130 -5.61 -0.41 2.40
CA LEU A 130 -4.22 -0.73 2.72
C LEU A 130 -3.78 -2.11 2.20
N LYS A 131 -4.65 -2.77 1.44
CA LYS A 131 -4.45 -4.09 0.83
C LYS A 131 -3.76 -3.99 -0.53
#